data_AF-A0A8B9A6T3-F1
#
_entry.id   AF-A0A8B9A6T3-F1
#
_cell.length_a   1.000
_cell.length_b   1.000
_cell.length_c   1.000
_cell.angle_alpha   90.00
_cell.angle_beta   90.00
_cell.angle_gamma   90.00
#
_symmetry.space_group_name_H-M   'P 1'
#
loop_
_entity.id
_entity.type
_entity.pdbx_description
1 polymer ?
#
loop_
_entity_poly.entity_id
_entity_poly.type
_entity_poly.pdbx_seq_one_letter_code
_entity_poly.pdbx_strand_id
1 'polypeptide(L)'
;MFLDAVSIRVSNELGAGNPQAACLSVYAALIMAITEGLMVALITILVRHVWGYLYSNEEEVAKYISIMMPILAASDFMDGIQCTLSGAARGCGMQKICSLVNLGAYYVVGIPSAILFAFVLHVGGQGLWMGIICALIVQVSILVVMMLCINWNQEARKAKDRAHNFAIAAEAI
;
A
#
# COMPACT_ATOMS: atom_id res chain seq x y z
N MET A 1 6.71 -9.50 3.52
CA MET A 1 7.99 -9.86 2.84
C MET A 1 8.50 -8.76 1.92
N PHE A 2 7.80 -8.40 0.82
CA PHE A 2 8.26 -7.29 -0.06
C PHE A 2 8.36 -5.96 0.68
N LEU A 3 7.33 -5.59 1.44
CA LEU A 3 7.31 -4.37 2.24
C LEU A 3 8.50 -4.26 3.20
N ASP A 4 8.79 -5.34 3.91
CA ASP A 4 9.84 -5.38 4.94
C ASP A 4 11.22 -5.27 4.30
N ALA A 5 11.44 -5.96 3.17
CA ALA A 5 12.68 -5.89 2.42
C ALA A 5 12.97 -4.46 1.93
N VAL A 6 11.96 -3.75 1.44
CA VAL A 6 12.07 -2.35 1.02
C VAL A 6 12.39 -1.45 2.22
N SER A 7 11.64 -1.61 3.31
CA SER A 7 11.85 -0.83 4.53
C SER A 7 13.28 -0.99 5.06
N ILE A 8 13.75 -2.24 5.16
CA ILE A 8 15.11 -2.55 5.63
C ILE A 8 16.15 -1.93 4.69
N ARG A 9 16.01 -2.12 3.38
CA ARG A 9 17.01 -1.64 2.43
C ARG A 9 17.07 -0.12 2.37
N VAL A 10 15.92 0.55 2.33
CA VAL A 10 15.86 2.02 2.38
C VAL A 10 16.45 2.56 3.68
N SER A 11 16.10 1.95 4.83
CA SER A 11 16.67 2.32 6.13
C SER A 11 18.19 2.16 6.17
N ASN A 12 18.72 1.06 5.63
CA ASN A 12 20.15 0.79 5.61
C ASN A 12 20.91 1.78 4.72
N GLU A 13 20.42 2.05 3.50
CA GLU A 13 21.06 3.00 2.58
C GLU A 13 21.01 4.44 3.12
N LEU A 14 19.90 4.84 3.75
CA LEU A 14 19.80 6.14 4.41
C LEU A 14 20.75 6.24 5.61
N GLY A 15 20.84 5.18 6.43
CA GLY A 15 21.77 5.10 7.55
C GLY A 15 23.25 5.12 7.13
N ALA A 16 23.56 4.55 5.96
CA ALA A 16 24.88 4.60 5.35
C ALA A 16 25.22 5.96 4.70
N GLY A 17 24.26 6.89 4.62
CA GLY A 17 24.45 8.19 3.97
C GLY A 17 24.39 8.14 2.44
N ASN A 18 23.75 7.11 1.87
CA ASN A 18 23.59 6.89 0.43
C ASN A 18 22.16 7.20 -0.06
N PRO A 19 21.77 8.48 -0.19
CA PRO A 19 20.41 8.88 -0.56
C PRO A 19 20.00 8.40 -1.96
N GLN A 20 20.95 8.32 -2.89
CA GLN A 20 20.71 7.85 -4.27
C GLN A 20 20.38 6.35 -4.30
N ALA A 21 21.08 5.53 -3.50
CA ALA A 21 20.83 4.09 -3.41
C ALA A 21 19.50 3.80 -2.70
N ALA A 22 19.13 4.60 -1.70
CA ALA A 22 17.82 4.54 -1.06
C ALA A 22 16.69 4.81 -2.08
N CYS A 23 16.86 5.86 -2.90
CA CYS A 23 15.94 6.21 -3.97
C CYS A 23 15.79 5.09 -5.01
N LEU A 24 16.92 4.55 -5.49
CA LEU A 24 16.94 3.44 -6.44
C LEU A 24 16.25 2.19 -5.87
N SER A 25 16.42 1.91 -4.58
CA SER A 25 15.78 0.78 -3.91
C SER A 25 14.26 0.89 -3.94
N VAL A 26 13.70 2.09 -3.78
CA VAL A 26 12.25 2.30 -3.90
C VAL A 26 11.77 2.12 -5.33
N TYR A 27 12.47 2.68 -6.33
CA TYR A 27 12.09 2.50 -7.73
C TYR A 27 12.13 1.03 -8.16
N ALA A 28 13.18 0.30 -7.79
CA ALA A 28 13.29 -1.12 -8.08
C ALA A 28 12.14 -1.92 -7.43
N ALA A 29 11.78 -1.58 -6.20
CA ALA A 29 10.67 -2.21 -5.51
C ALA A 29 9.31 -1.92 -6.14
N LEU A 30 9.09 -0.69 -6.58
CA LEU A 30 7.86 -0.31 -7.29
C LEU A 30 7.71 -1.09 -8.61
N ILE A 31 8.80 -1.23 -9.37
CA ILE A 31 8.78 -2.03 -10.60
C ILE A 31 8.43 -3.49 -10.28
N MET A 32 9.06 -4.09 -9.26
CA MET A 32 8.74 -5.46 -8.84
C MET A 32 7.27 -5.60 -8.44
N ALA A 33 6.75 -4.69 -7.61
CA ALA A 33 5.35 -4.70 -7.17
C ALA A 33 4.36 -4.54 -8.32
N ILE A 34 4.66 -3.69 -9.31
CA ILE A 34 3.83 -3.53 -10.51
C ILE A 34 3.85 -4.83 -11.33
N THR A 35 5.02 -5.43 -11.54
CA THR A 35 5.11 -6.68 -12.32
C THR A 35 4.41 -7.85 -11.63
N GLU A 36 4.59 -8.01 -10.32
CA GLU A 36 3.89 -9.02 -9.51
C GLU A 36 2.39 -8.78 -9.55
N GLY A 37 1.96 -7.56 -9.23
CA GLY A 37 0.54 -7.21 -9.17
C GLY A 37 -0.17 -7.43 -10.51
N LEU A 38 0.48 -7.13 -11.64
CA LEU A 38 -0.08 -7.42 -12.97
C LEU A 38 -0.23 -8.93 -13.22
N MET A 39 0.76 -9.72 -12.81
CA MET A 39 0.68 -11.19 -12.93
C MET A 39 -0.45 -11.75 -12.06
N VAL A 40 -0.54 -11.33 -10.79
CA VAL A 40 -1.59 -11.75 -9.86
C VAL A 40 -2.97 -11.33 -10.38
N ALA A 41 -3.13 -10.07 -10.81
CA ALA A 41 -4.40 -9.58 -11.34
C ALA A 41 -4.84 -10.37 -12.58
N LEU A 42 -3.92 -10.66 -13.50
CA LEU A 42 -4.21 -11.45 -14.70
C LEU A 42 -4.68 -12.86 -14.33
N ILE A 43 -3.94 -13.56 -13.46
CA ILE A 43 -4.30 -14.91 -13.01
C ILE A 43 -5.67 -14.88 -12.36
N THR A 44 -5.89 -13.99 -11.40
CA THR A 44 -7.16 -13.81 -10.67
C THR A 44 -8.34 -13.59 -11.63
N ILE A 45 -8.18 -12.76 -12.66
CA ILE A 45 -9.21 -12.55 -13.68
C ILE A 45 -9.46 -13.82 -14.52
N LEU A 46 -8.41 -14.53 -14.93
CA LEU A 46 -8.53 -15.73 -15.78
C LEU A 46 -9.28 -16.87 -15.05
N VAL A 47 -9.02 -17.07 -13.77
CA VAL A 47 -9.65 -18.14 -12.98
C VAL A 47 -10.95 -17.70 -12.27
N ARG A 48 -11.47 -16.50 -12.56
CA ARG A 48 -12.61 -15.88 -11.85
C ARG A 48 -13.90 -16.72 -11.77
N HIS A 49 -14.09 -17.68 -12.67
CA HIS A 49 -15.27 -18.54 -12.71
C HIS A 49 -15.13 -19.79 -11.84
N VAL A 50 -13.89 -20.14 -11.44
CA VAL A 50 -13.59 -21.29 -10.58
C VAL A 50 -13.47 -20.87 -9.12
N TRP A 51 -12.92 -19.67 -8.86
CA TRP A 51 -12.71 -19.14 -7.51
C TRP A 51 -13.94 -19.18 -6.62
N GLY A 52 -15.12 -18.81 -7.12
CA GLY A 52 -16.35 -18.81 -6.33
C GLY A 52 -16.72 -20.20 -5.76
N TYR A 53 -16.45 -21.26 -6.52
CA TYR A 53 -16.76 -22.64 -6.14
C TYR A 53 -15.78 -23.23 -5.12
N LEU A 54 -14.63 -22.59 -4.87
CA LEU A 54 -13.76 -22.97 -3.76
C LEU A 54 -14.35 -22.57 -2.40
N TYR A 55 -15.21 -21.56 -2.36
CA TYR A 55 -15.76 -21.00 -1.12
C TYR A 55 -17.22 -21.36 -0.89
N SER A 56 -18.00 -21.58 -1.96
CA SER A 56 -19.42 -21.89 -1.85
C SER A 56 -19.87 -22.82 -2.98
N ASN A 57 -20.74 -23.77 -2.66
CA ASN A 57 -21.42 -24.62 -3.64
C ASN A 57 -22.69 -23.95 -4.20
N GLU A 58 -23.13 -22.83 -3.63
CA GLU A 58 -24.30 -22.09 -4.10
C GLU A 58 -23.95 -21.28 -5.36
N GLU A 59 -24.61 -21.57 -6.47
CA GLU A 59 -24.35 -20.92 -7.77
C GLU A 59 -24.50 -19.40 -7.71
N GLU A 60 -25.46 -18.89 -6.93
CA GLU A 60 -25.69 -17.46 -6.78
C GLU A 60 -24.47 -16.75 -6.17
N VAL A 61 -23.88 -17.35 -5.13
CA VAL A 61 -22.67 -16.84 -4.47
C VAL A 61 -21.46 -16.94 -5.40
N ALA A 62 -21.29 -18.07 -6.09
CA ALA A 62 -20.20 -18.26 -7.02
C ALA A 62 -20.23 -17.25 -8.19
N LYS A 63 -21.43 -16.99 -8.73
CA LYS A 63 -21.64 -15.98 -9.77
C LYS A 63 -21.36 -14.57 -9.27
N TYR A 64 -21.80 -14.23 -8.05
CA TYR A 64 -21.54 -12.93 -7.45
C TYR A 64 -20.03 -12.70 -7.24
N ILE A 65 -19.31 -13.68 -6.71
CA ILE A 65 -17.84 -13.62 -6.55
C ILE A 65 -17.19 -13.40 -7.92
N SER A 66 -17.61 -14.14 -8.95
CA SER A 66 -17.07 -13.99 -10.31
C SER A 66 -17.20 -12.58 -10.89
N ILE A 67 -18.29 -11.88 -10.58
CA ILE A 67 -18.50 -10.46 -10.95
C ILE A 67 -17.59 -9.53 -10.14
N MET A 68 -17.31 -9.87 -8.88
CA MET A 68 -16.40 -9.13 -8.00
C MET A 68 -14.92 -9.34 -8.32
N MET A 69 -14.53 -10.47 -8.90
CA MET A 69 -13.12 -10.80 -9.15
C MET A 69 -12.32 -9.73 -9.90
N PRO A 70 -12.82 -9.08 -10.96
CA PRO A 70 -12.08 -7.98 -11.60
C PRO A 70 -11.87 -6.77 -10.68
N ILE A 71 -12.86 -6.46 -9.84
CA ILE A 71 -12.78 -5.38 -8.85
C ILE A 71 -11.74 -5.75 -7.77
N LEU A 72 -11.76 -7.00 -7.31
CA LEU A 72 -10.80 -7.54 -6.36
C LEU A 72 -9.38 -7.53 -6.92
N ALA A 73 -9.19 -8.00 -8.15
CA ALA A 73 -7.89 -8.00 -8.84
C ALA A 73 -7.31 -6.58 -8.96
N ALA A 74 -8.16 -5.60 -9.28
CA ALA A 74 -7.74 -4.20 -9.30
C ALA A 74 -7.38 -3.69 -7.90
N SER A 75 -8.15 -4.04 -6.87
CA SER A 75 -7.83 -3.65 -5.49
C SER A 75 -6.53 -4.28 -4.99
N ASP A 76 -6.25 -5.53 -5.32
CA ASP A 76 -5.03 -6.26 -4.95
C ASP A 76 -3.79 -5.62 -5.61
N PHE A 77 -3.92 -5.27 -6.88
CA PHE A 77 -2.87 -4.54 -7.60
C PHE A 77 -2.54 -3.21 -6.92
N MET A 78 -3.57 -2.45 -6.53
CA MET A 78 -3.40 -1.19 -5.83
C MET A 78 -2.79 -1.38 -4.43
N ASP A 79 -3.20 -2.43 -3.72
CA ASP A 79 -2.69 -2.77 -2.39
C ASP A 79 -1.19 -3.10 -2.43
N GLY A 80 -0.73 -3.81 -3.47
CA GLY A 80 0.70 -4.07 -3.69
C GLY A 80 1.55 -2.80 -3.81
N ILE A 81 1.06 -1.80 -4.56
CA ILE A 81 1.71 -0.48 -4.68
C ILE A 81 1.69 0.24 -3.32
N GLN A 82 0.53 0.26 -2.66
CA GLN A 82 0.35 0.89 -1.36
C GLN A 82 1.30 0.30 -0.29
N CYS A 83 1.41 -1.02 -0.23
CA CYS A 83 2.29 -1.74 0.65
C CYS A 83 3.76 -1.36 0.39
N THR A 84 4.18 -1.35 -0.87
CA THR A 84 5.56 -1.00 -1.25
C THR A 84 5.93 0.43 -0.83
N LEU A 85 5.05 1.40 -1.11
CA LEU A 85 5.26 2.79 -0.72
C LEU A 85 5.22 2.98 0.80
N SER A 86 4.32 2.29 1.50
CA SER A 86 4.26 2.31 2.96
C SER A 86 5.51 1.68 3.59
N GLY A 87 6.09 0.67 2.96
CA GLY A 87 7.40 0.10 3.33
C GLY A 87 8.53 1.09 3.15
N ALA A 88 8.61 1.74 1.98
CA ALA A 88 9.59 2.78 1.70
C ALA A 88 9.52 3.93 2.72
N ALA A 89 8.32 4.46 2.97
CA ALA A 89 8.10 5.53 3.93
C ALA A 89 8.44 5.11 5.37
N ARG A 90 8.17 3.85 5.75
CA ARG A 90 8.65 3.28 7.03
C ARG A 90 10.17 3.20 7.09
N GLY A 91 10.84 2.82 6.00
CA GLY A 91 12.30 2.83 5.89
C GLY A 91 12.91 4.23 6.04
N CYS A 92 12.20 5.28 5.60
CA CYS A 92 12.58 6.68 5.87
C CYS A 92 12.26 7.12 7.32
N GLY A 93 11.51 6.32 8.08
CA GLY A 93 10.99 6.62 9.41
C GLY A 93 9.82 7.62 9.44
N MET A 94 9.11 7.76 8.32
CA MET A 94 7.92 8.61 8.19
C MET A 94 6.62 7.89 8.60
N GLN A 95 6.72 6.85 9.44
CA GLN A 95 5.60 5.99 9.81
C GLN A 95 4.40 6.74 10.40
N LYS A 96 4.65 7.80 11.18
CA LYS A 96 3.59 8.62 11.80
C LYS A 96 2.72 9.28 10.75
N ILE A 97 3.35 9.87 9.73
CA ILE A 97 2.63 10.52 8.62
C ILE A 97 1.85 9.46 7.83
N CYS A 98 2.47 8.33 7.49
CA CYS A 98 1.77 7.22 6.83
C CYS A 98 0.54 6.74 7.60
N SER A 99 0.64 6.58 8.92
CA SER A 99 -0.47 6.13 9.75
C SER A 99 -1.64 7.12 9.76
N LEU A 100 -1.34 8.43 9.76
CA LEU A 100 -2.35 9.49 9.70
C LEU A 100 -3.03 9.52 8.33
N VAL A 101 -2.26 9.37 7.25
CA VAL A 101 -2.79 9.28 5.89
C VAL A 101 -3.71 8.07 5.73
N ASN A 102 -3.31 6.90 6.25
CA ASN A 102 -4.13 5.70 6.24
C ASN A 102 -5.45 5.91 6.99
N LEU A 103 -5.38 6.45 8.21
CA LEU A 103 -6.58 6.71 9.01
C LEU A 103 -7.51 7.70 8.29
N GLY A 104 -6.97 8.79 7.76
CA GLY A 104 -7.75 9.77 7.00
C GLY A 104 -8.40 9.16 5.75
N ALA A 105 -7.65 8.41 4.95
CA ALA A 105 -8.16 7.79 3.74
C ALA A 105 -9.32 6.83 4.03
N TYR A 106 -9.18 5.93 5.01
CA TYR A 106 -10.22 4.95 5.31
C TYR A 106 -11.42 5.54 6.05
N TYR A 107 -11.20 6.41 7.05
CA TYR A 107 -12.29 6.91 7.88
C TYR A 107 -13.02 8.11 7.27
N VAL A 108 -12.30 9.02 6.62
CA VAL A 108 -12.89 10.26 6.06
C VAL A 108 -13.42 10.03 4.65
N VAL A 109 -12.80 9.14 3.87
CA VAL A 109 -13.21 8.86 2.48
C VAL A 109 -13.83 7.48 2.35
N GLY A 110 -13.13 6.43 2.78
CA GLY A 110 -13.55 5.05 2.60
C GLY A 110 -14.93 4.73 3.18
N ILE A 111 -15.13 5.02 4.47
CA ILE A 111 -16.39 4.74 5.16
C ILE A 111 -17.56 5.53 4.55
N PRO A 112 -17.48 6.86 4.36
CA PRO A 112 -18.57 7.60 3.71
C PRO A 112 -18.87 7.11 2.29
N SER A 113 -17.84 6.81 1.49
CA SER A 113 -18.02 6.25 0.14
C SER A 113 -18.66 4.86 0.18
N ALA A 114 -18.25 3.98 1.10
CA ALA A 114 -18.85 2.66 1.28
C ALA A 114 -20.34 2.78 1.62
N ILE A 115 -20.70 3.68 2.55
CA ILE A 115 -22.10 3.91 2.93
C ILE A 115 -22.91 4.43 1.74
N LEU A 116 -22.35 5.40 1.01
CA LEU A 116 -22.98 5.97 -0.18
C LEU A 116 -23.25 4.89 -1.24
N PHE A 117 -22.24 4.10 -1.61
CA PHE A 117 -22.41 3.09 -2.65
C PHE A 117 -23.28 1.91 -2.21
N ALA A 118 -23.13 1.43 -0.98
CA ALA A 118 -23.86 0.26 -0.51
C ALA A 118 -25.34 0.56 -0.25
N PHE A 119 -25.64 1.67 0.44
CA PHE A 119 -26.97 1.94 0.96
C PHE A 119 -27.75 3.01 0.18
N VAL A 120 -27.10 4.07 -0.30
CA VAL A 120 -27.78 5.16 -1.03
C VAL A 120 -27.97 4.80 -2.50
N LEU A 121 -26.94 4.22 -3.13
CA LEU A 121 -26.98 3.77 -4.52
C LEU A 121 -27.43 2.32 -4.66
N HIS A 122 -27.76 1.65 -3.56
CA HIS A 122 -28.28 0.28 -3.50
C HIS A 122 -27.42 -0.76 -4.24
N VAL A 123 -26.09 -0.57 -4.30
CA VAL A 123 -25.15 -1.51 -4.93
C VAL A 123 -24.72 -2.63 -3.94
N GLY A 124 -25.25 -2.61 -2.72
CA GLY A 124 -25.08 -3.68 -1.72
C GLY A 124 -23.62 -3.96 -1.35
N GLY A 125 -23.24 -5.24 -1.28
CA GLY A 125 -21.89 -5.68 -0.91
C GLY A 125 -20.79 -5.15 -1.84
N GLN A 126 -21.09 -4.95 -3.12
CA GLN A 126 -20.15 -4.40 -4.09
C GLN A 126 -19.82 -2.94 -3.73
N GLY A 127 -20.83 -2.19 -3.26
CA GLY A 127 -20.67 -0.81 -2.83
C GLY A 127 -19.75 -0.66 -1.62
N LEU A 128 -19.82 -1.59 -0.67
CA LEU A 128 -18.88 -1.65 0.46
C LEU A 128 -17.43 -1.79 -0.03
N TRP A 129 -17.20 -2.67 -1.01
CA TRP A 129 -15.86 -2.88 -1.58
C TRP A 129 -15.37 -1.70 -2.40
N MET A 130 -16.27 -1.04 -3.14
CA MET A 130 -15.95 0.20 -3.86
C MET A 130 -15.50 1.32 -2.91
N GLY A 131 -16.06 1.40 -1.69
CA GLY A 131 -15.59 2.32 -0.66
C GLY A 131 -14.15 2.05 -0.22
N ILE A 132 -13.77 0.76 -0.07
CA ILE A 132 -12.37 0.37 0.20
C ILE A 132 -11.46 0.83 -0.93
N ILE A 133 -11.87 0.65 -2.18
CA ILE A 133 -11.10 1.09 -3.35
C ILE A 133 -10.92 2.61 -3.37
N CYS A 134 -11.95 3.39 -3.02
CA CYS A 134 -11.83 4.84 -2.90
C CYS A 134 -10.77 5.23 -1.85
N ALA A 135 -10.76 4.58 -0.68
CA ALA A 135 -9.73 4.81 0.32
C ALA A 135 -8.32 4.44 -0.20
N LEU A 136 -8.19 3.28 -0.86
CA LEU A 136 -6.94 2.84 -1.46
C LEU A 136 -6.40 3.86 -2.48
N ILE A 137 -7.26 4.38 -3.37
CA ILE A 137 -6.88 5.38 -4.37
C ILE A 137 -6.33 6.63 -3.70
N VAL A 138 -7.03 7.15 -2.69
CA VAL A 138 -6.61 8.35 -1.96
C VAL A 138 -5.27 8.11 -1.26
N GLN A 139 -5.13 6.99 -0.57
CA GLN A 139 -3.91 6.65 0.16
C GLN A 139 -2.72 6.47 -0.77
N VAL A 140 -2.86 5.68 -1.84
CA VAL A 140 -1.79 5.47 -2.84
C VAL A 140 -1.40 6.81 -3.47
N SER A 141 -2.38 7.64 -3.83
CA SER A 141 -2.11 8.95 -4.44
C SER A 141 -1.28 9.85 -3.51
N ILE A 142 -1.65 9.93 -2.24
CA ILE A 142 -0.90 10.71 -1.24
C ILE A 142 0.50 10.13 -1.03
N LEU A 143 0.63 8.81 -0.92
CA LEU A 143 1.94 8.16 -0.74
C LEU A 143 2.86 8.35 -1.95
N VAL A 144 2.32 8.30 -3.18
CA VAL A 144 3.08 8.59 -4.40
C VAL A 144 3.56 10.04 -4.39
N VAL A 145 2.67 11.01 -4.11
CA VAL A 145 3.05 12.43 -4.02
C VAL A 145 4.12 12.63 -2.95
N MET A 146 3.95 12.05 -1.77
CA MET A 146 4.96 12.10 -0.71
C MET A 146 6.31 11.56 -1.22
N MET A 147 6.31 10.40 -1.87
CA MET A 147 7.52 9.75 -2.38
C MET A 147 8.24 10.61 -3.44
N LEU A 148 7.49 11.23 -4.35
CA LEU A 148 8.02 12.11 -5.38
C LEU A 148 8.56 13.43 -4.82
N CYS A 149 7.99 13.92 -3.73
CA CYS A 149 8.41 15.14 -3.06
C CYS A 149 9.51 14.94 -2.00
N ILE A 150 9.92 13.69 -1.72
CA ILE A 150 10.98 13.42 -0.74
C ILE A 150 12.32 13.98 -1.22
N ASN A 151 12.91 14.84 -0.38
CA ASN A 151 14.31 15.22 -0.53
C ASN A 151 15.20 14.15 0.13
N TRP A 152 15.69 13.22 -0.67
CA TRP A 152 16.52 12.10 -0.22
C TRP A 152 17.75 12.53 0.58
N ASN A 153 18.38 13.66 0.21
CA ASN A 153 19.53 14.19 0.96
C ASN A 153 19.12 14.68 2.36
N GLN A 154 17.92 15.25 2.49
CA GLN A 154 17.38 15.64 3.79
C GLN A 154 17.02 14.41 4.64
N GLU A 155 16.43 13.38 4.04
CA GLU A 155 16.11 12.15 4.76
C GLU A 155 17.35 11.39 5.24
N ALA A 156 18.42 11.35 4.44
CA ALA A 156 19.71 10.79 4.86
C ALA A 156 20.32 11.56 6.05
N ARG A 157 20.25 12.90 6.03
CA ARG A 157 20.66 13.73 7.18
C ARG A 157 19.85 13.41 8.43
N LYS A 158 18.51 13.39 8.32
CA LYS A 158 17.64 13.01 9.43
C LYS A 158 17.93 11.60 9.96
N ALA A 159 18.30 10.65 9.09
CA ALA A 159 18.67 9.30 9.51
C ALA A 159 19.97 9.30 10.33
N LYS A 160 20.98 10.05 9.88
CA LYS A 160 22.24 10.24 10.62
C LYS A 160 22.02 10.91 11.99
N ASP A 161 21.21 11.98 12.04
CA ASP A 161 20.90 12.68 13.28
C ASP A 161 20.17 11.77 14.27
N ARG A 162 19.23 10.94 13.78
CA ARG A 162 18.55 9.92 14.58
C ARG A 162 19.56 8.93 15.18
N ALA A 163 20.46 8.37 14.37
CA ALA A 163 21.47 7.42 14.85
C ALA A 163 22.42 8.05 15.89
N HIS A 164 22.84 9.30 15.69
CA HIS A 164 23.68 10.03 16.64
C HIS A 164 22.98 10.25 17.98
N ASN A 165 21.72 10.70 17.97
CA ASN A 165 20.92 10.88 19.18
C ASN A 165 20.71 9.56 19.94
N PHE A 166 20.53 8.45 19.23
CA PHE A 166 20.45 7.13 19.86
C PHE A 166 21.76 6.71 20.53
N ALA A 167 22.91 6.99 19.92
CA ALA A 167 24.22 6.70 20.52
C ALA A 167 24.44 7.49 21.81
N ILE A 168 24.14 8.80 21.81
CA ILE A 168 24.23 9.64 23.01
C ILE A 168 23.31 9.13 24.12
N ALA A 169 22.07 8.77 23.78
CA ALA A 169 21.12 8.25 24.76
C ALA A 169 21.57 6.91 25.36
N ALA A 170 22.24 6.06 24.57
CA ALA A 170 22.78 4.78 25.05
C ALA A 170 24.00 4.94 25.96
N GLU A 171 24.83 5.97 25.74
CA GLU A 171 25.96 6.31 26.62
C GLU A 171 25.51 6.95 27.94
N ALA A 172 24.29 7.48 28.01
CA ALA A 172 23.72 8.12 29.20
C ALA A 172 23.01 7.15 30.17
N ILE A 173 22.95 5.84 29.85
CA ILE A 173 22.33 4.77 30.64
C ILE A 173 23.44 3.91 31.27
#